data_AF-A0A3D1F1D0-F1
#
_entry.id   AF-A0A3D1F1D0-F1
#
_cell.length_a   1.000
_cell.length_b   1.000
_cell.length_c   1.000
_cell.angle_alpha   90.00
_cell.angle_beta   90.00
_cell.angle_gamma   90.00
#
_symmetry.space_group_name_H-M   'P 1'
#
loop_
_entity.id
_entity.type
_entity.pdbx_description
1 polymer ?
#
loop_
_entity_poly.entity_id
_entity_poly.type
_entity_poly.pdbx_seq_one_letter_code
_entity_poly.pdbx_strand_id
1 'polypeptide(L)'
;MTVTKKKKTTTLSSRGKVLRERRLRELEMRKAGLTYAQIADAVGVSVKTVSKDIRSIVLPNANFYDLEIAVDLQRIEMALLPLAKAVRDGEHKAIDRWKQLIDTKHKLLNSSLQDQDNQKQLTLPVKVVSEVELEKI
;
A
#
# COMPACT_ATOMS: atom_id res chain seq x y z
N MET A 1 -5.60 22.34 -40.40
CA MET A 1 -6.38 22.56 -39.16
C MET A 1 -6.68 21.19 -38.54
N THR A 2 -6.04 20.84 -37.43
CA THR A 2 -6.21 19.54 -36.77
C THR A 2 -7.37 19.60 -35.77
N VAL A 3 -8.43 18.85 -36.04
CA VAL A 3 -9.61 18.77 -35.16
C VAL A 3 -9.27 17.85 -33.99
N THR A 4 -8.96 18.41 -32.83
CA THR A 4 -8.78 17.67 -31.58
C THR A 4 -10.13 17.12 -31.09
N LYS A 5 -10.28 15.79 -31.09
CA LYS A 5 -11.47 15.10 -30.56
C LYS A 5 -11.63 15.44 -29.07
N LYS A 6 -12.71 16.16 -28.71
CA LYS A 6 -13.12 16.38 -27.31
C LYS A 6 -13.34 15.03 -26.62
N LYS A 7 -12.56 14.73 -25.57
CA LYS A 7 -12.76 13.56 -24.72
C LYS A 7 -14.14 13.67 -24.06
N LYS A 8 -15.02 12.67 -24.27
CA LYS A 8 -16.31 12.57 -23.59
C LYS A 8 -16.05 12.32 -22.10
N THR A 9 -16.51 13.21 -21.23
CA THR A 9 -16.52 13.01 -19.78
C THR A 9 -17.60 12.00 -19.43
N THR A 10 -17.23 10.73 -19.31
CA THR A 10 -18.15 9.68 -18.87
C THR A 10 -18.55 9.95 -17.41
N THR A 11 -19.74 10.47 -17.20
CA THR A 11 -20.35 10.62 -15.88
C THR A 11 -20.49 9.23 -15.23
N LEU A 12 -19.88 9.05 -14.04
CA LEU A 12 -19.98 7.80 -13.29
C LEU A 12 -21.44 7.50 -12.94
N SER A 13 -21.85 6.25 -13.17
CA SER A 13 -23.11 5.66 -12.67
C SER A 13 -23.27 5.87 -11.17
N SER A 14 -24.50 6.00 -10.67
CA SER A 14 -24.80 6.22 -9.24
C SER A 14 -24.13 5.16 -8.35
N ARG A 15 -24.11 3.90 -8.82
CA ARG A 15 -23.46 2.78 -8.13
C ARG A 15 -21.94 2.94 -8.02
N GLY A 16 -21.32 3.56 -9.03
CA GLY A 16 -19.89 3.87 -9.03
C GLY A 16 -19.52 4.99 -8.05
N LYS A 17 -20.41 5.97 -7.83
CA LYS A 17 -20.21 7.03 -6.84
C LYS A 17 -20.23 6.47 -5.41
N VAL A 18 -21.23 5.67 -5.07
CA VAL A 18 -21.34 5.02 -3.74
C VAL A 18 -20.11 4.15 -3.44
N LEU A 19 -19.66 3.36 -4.43
CA LEU A 19 -18.47 2.53 -4.26
C LEU A 19 -17.21 3.38 -4.03
N ARG A 20 -17.07 4.51 -4.74
CA ARG A 20 -15.95 5.43 -4.59
C ARG A 20 -15.94 6.11 -3.22
N GLU A 21 -17.09 6.53 -2.72
CA GLU A 21 -17.24 7.14 -1.39
C GLU A 21 -16.86 6.16 -0.29
N ARG A 22 -17.35 4.91 -0.35
CA ARG A 22 -16.97 3.85 0.60
C ARG A 22 -15.45 3.66 0.64
N ARG A 23 -14.85 3.51 -0.54
CA ARG A 23 -13.41 3.35 -0.74
C ARG A 23 -12.60 4.48 -0.10
N LEU A 24 -12.99 5.73 -0.32
CA LEU A 24 -12.32 6.88 0.28
C LEU A 24 -12.41 6.84 1.81
N ARG A 25 -13.58 6.48 2.35
CA ARG A 25 -13.79 6.35 3.79
C ARG A 25 -12.90 5.27 4.41
N GLU A 26 -12.78 4.11 3.76
CA GLU A 26 -11.89 3.03 4.18
C GLU A 26 -10.41 3.47 4.22
N LEU A 27 -9.98 4.24 3.21
CA LEU A 27 -8.63 4.81 3.15
C LEU A 27 -8.36 5.79 4.30
N GLU A 28 -9.31 6.68 4.59
CA GLU A 28 -9.20 7.64 5.69
C GLU A 28 -9.09 6.94 7.04
N MET A 29 -9.92 5.92 7.29
CA MET A 29 -9.84 5.10 8.50
C MET A 29 -8.48 4.38 8.61
N ARG A 30 -7.94 3.89 7.49
CA ARG A 30 -6.62 3.25 7.48
C ARG A 30 -5.52 4.23 7.85
N LYS A 31 -5.57 5.47 7.32
CA LYS A 31 -4.65 6.56 7.68
C LYS A 31 -4.77 6.96 9.16
N ALA A 32 -5.98 6.91 9.72
CA ALA A 32 -6.23 7.16 11.14
C ALA A 32 -5.68 6.06 12.07
N GLY A 33 -5.12 4.98 11.52
CA GLY A 33 -4.47 3.93 12.32
C GLY A 33 -5.29 2.66 12.51
N LEU A 34 -6.52 2.59 11.99
CA LEU A 34 -7.38 1.41 12.17
C LEU A 34 -6.83 0.18 11.41
N THR A 35 -7.08 -1.00 11.99
CA THR A 35 -6.78 -2.29 11.35
C THR A 35 -7.83 -2.64 10.30
N TYR A 36 -7.49 -3.51 9.34
CA TYR A 36 -8.47 -3.95 8.34
C TYR A 36 -9.70 -4.64 8.95
N ALA A 37 -9.54 -5.32 10.08
CA ALA A 37 -10.65 -5.90 10.83
C ALA A 37 -11.58 -4.82 11.39
N GLN A 38 -11.02 -3.80 12.05
CA GLN A 38 -11.81 -2.68 12.59
C GLN A 38 -12.52 -1.88 11.50
N ILE A 39 -11.88 -1.69 10.35
CA ILE A 39 -12.49 -1.01 9.19
C ILE A 39 -13.61 -1.86 8.60
N ALA A 40 -13.40 -3.17 8.48
CA ALA A 40 -14.41 -4.12 8.02
C ALA A 40 -15.66 -4.08 8.90
N ASP A 41 -15.48 -4.10 10.23
CA ASP A 41 -16.57 -4.01 11.20
C ASP A 41 -17.28 -2.66 11.12
N ALA A 42 -16.54 -1.55 10.98
CA ALA A 42 -17.11 -0.20 10.89
C ALA A 42 -17.90 0.06 9.59
N VAL A 43 -17.49 -0.56 8.49
CA VAL A 43 -18.09 -0.37 7.16
C VAL A 43 -19.12 -1.46 6.82
N GLY A 44 -19.13 -2.57 7.55
CA GLY A 44 -20.03 -3.70 7.33
C GLY A 44 -19.65 -4.54 6.10
N VAL A 45 -18.36 -4.72 5.84
CA VAL A 45 -17.84 -5.50 4.71
C VAL A 45 -16.76 -6.47 5.17
N SER A 46 -16.43 -7.48 4.37
CA SER A 46 -15.36 -8.41 4.72
C SER A 46 -13.99 -7.73 4.72
N VAL A 47 -13.06 -8.22 5.57
CA VAL A 47 -11.65 -7.79 5.60
C VAL A 47 -11.00 -7.88 4.21
N LYS A 48 -11.32 -8.93 3.45
CA LYS A 48 -10.83 -9.13 2.08
C LYS A 48 -11.33 -8.05 1.12
N THR A 49 -12.57 -7.58 1.31
CA THR A 49 -13.16 -6.49 0.53
C THR A 49 -12.44 -5.17 0.82
N VAL A 50 -12.23 -4.82 2.09
CA VAL A 50 -11.51 -3.61 2.49
C VAL A 50 -10.10 -3.60 1.90
N SER A 51 -9.38 -4.71 2.00
CA SER A 51 -8.04 -4.84 1.41
C SER A 51 -8.07 -4.59 -0.11
N LYS A 52 -9.04 -5.17 -0.82
CA LYS A 52 -9.19 -4.99 -2.28
C LYS A 52 -9.56 -3.55 -2.65
N ASP A 53 -10.42 -2.91 -1.86
CA ASP A 53 -10.91 -1.57 -2.10
C ASP A 53 -9.82 -0.52 -1.86
N ILE A 54 -9.09 -0.62 -0.75
CA ILE A 54 -7.92 0.22 -0.49
C ILE A 54 -6.87 0.03 -1.60
N ARG A 55 -6.62 -1.22 -2.04
CA ARG A 55 -5.76 -1.49 -3.21
C ARG A 55 -6.19 -0.71 -4.43
N SER A 56 -7.48 -0.76 -4.76
CA SER A 56 -8.00 -0.16 -5.99
C SER A 56 -7.83 1.36 -6.08
N ILE A 57 -7.64 2.04 -4.94
CA ILE A 57 -7.44 3.50 -4.86
C ILE A 57 -5.96 3.87 -4.92
N VAL A 58 -5.10 3.09 -4.26
CA VAL A 58 -3.66 3.37 -4.16
C VAL A 58 -2.91 2.97 -5.44
N LEU A 59 -3.42 1.97 -6.17
CA LEU A 59 -2.75 1.35 -7.31
C LEU A 59 -2.65 2.10 -8.66
N PRO A 60 -3.19 3.31 -8.91
CA PRO A 60 -3.00 3.89 -10.24
C PRO A 60 -1.53 4.14 -10.60
N ASN A 61 -0.64 4.51 -9.65
CA ASN A 61 0.75 4.90 -9.96
C ASN A 61 1.79 4.71 -8.83
N ALA A 62 1.45 4.09 -7.68
CA ALA A 62 2.39 3.91 -6.57
C ALA A 62 2.51 2.43 -6.16
N ASN A 63 3.73 1.98 -5.84
CA ASN A 63 3.98 0.64 -5.31
C ASN A 63 3.31 0.57 -3.92
N PHE A 64 2.14 -0.07 -3.86
CA PHE A 64 1.28 -0.19 -2.68
C PHE A 64 2.03 -0.65 -1.41
N TYR A 65 3.04 -1.49 -1.64
CA TYR A 65 3.95 -2.00 -0.61
C TYR A 65 4.63 -0.86 0.16
N ASP A 66 5.05 0.19 -0.54
CA ASP A 66 5.81 1.30 0.07
C ASP A 66 4.92 2.14 1.01
N LEU A 67 3.65 2.36 0.68
CA LEU A 67 2.74 3.15 1.52
C LEU A 67 2.28 2.39 2.76
N GLU A 68 1.96 1.10 2.60
CA GLU A 68 1.57 0.25 3.73
C GLU A 68 2.73 0.09 4.71
N ILE A 69 3.94 -0.16 4.19
CA ILE A 69 5.17 -0.20 4.98
C ILE A 69 5.42 1.14 5.66
N ALA A 70 5.27 2.27 4.96
CA ALA A 70 5.46 3.59 5.58
C ALA A 70 4.50 3.84 6.75
N VAL A 71 3.22 3.50 6.61
CA VAL A 71 2.23 3.65 7.70
C VAL A 71 2.56 2.73 8.88
N ASP A 72 2.92 1.48 8.62
CA ASP A 72 3.23 0.54 9.69
C ASP A 72 4.58 0.88 10.37
N LEU A 73 5.56 1.40 9.64
CA LEU A 73 6.78 1.98 10.20
C LEU A 73 6.48 3.15 11.13
N GLN A 74 5.62 4.08 10.69
CA GLN A 74 5.21 5.22 11.52
C GLN A 74 4.53 4.76 12.82
N ARG A 75 3.68 3.73 12.76
CA ARG A 75 3.04 3.16 13.97
C ARG A 75 4.05 2.54 14.92
N ILE A 76 5.04 1.82 14.40
CA ILE A 76 6.12 1.26 15.22
C ILE A 76 6.89 2.39 15.90
N GLU A 77 7.21 3.47 15.19
CA GLU A 77 7.91 4.63 15.77
C GLU A 77 7.08 5.30 16.87
N MET A 78 5.78 5.48 16.65
CA MET A 78 4.87 6.00 17.69
C MET A 78 4.80 5.07 18.91
N ALA A 79 4.83 3.74 18.71
CA ALA A 79 4.81 2.77 19.80
C ALA A 79 6.13 2.69 20.58
N LEU A 80 7.27 3.02 19.94
CA LEU A 80 8.57 3.07 20.60
C LEU A 80 8.65 4.26 21.57
N LEU A 81 8.13 5.44 21.21
CA LEU A 81 8.23 6.65 22.05
C LEU A 81 7.90 6.45 23.54
N PRO A 82 6.74 5.90 23.94
CA PRO A 82 6.41 5.71 25.36
C PRO A 82 7.31 4.68 26.06
N LEU A 83 7.88 3.72 25.34
CA LEU A 83 8.77 2.68 25.91
C LEU A 83 10.17 3.22 26.24
N ALA A 84 10.58 4.34 25.65
CA ALA A 84 11.97 4.84 25.73
C ALA A 84 12.40 5.21 27.16
N LYS A 85 11.45 5.64 28.00
CA LYS A 85 11.73 5.92 29.40
C LYS A 85 11.94 4.61 30.19
N ALA A 86 11.00 3.68 30.10
CA ALA A 86 11.06 2.39 30.80
C ALA A 86 12.31 1.56 30.42
N VAL A 87 12.73 1.62 29.15
CA VAL A 87 13.97 1.00 28.69
C VAL A 87 15.20 1.61 29.35
N ARG A 88 15.27 2.95 29.50
CA ARG A 88 16.36 3.63 30.21
C ARG A 88 16.38 3.31 31.70
N ASP A 89 15.20 3.13 32.29
CA ASP A 89 15.03 2.77 33.70
C ASP A 89 15.36 1.28 33.96
N GLY A 90 15.68 0.50 32.91
CA GLY A 90 16.09 -0.90 33.02
C GLY A 90 14.94 -1.90 33.15
N GLU A 91 13.71 -1.50 32.82
CA GLU A 91 12.56 -2.40 32.91
C GLU A 91 12.64 -3.52 31.85
N HIS A 92 12.91 -4.75 32.28
CA HIS A 92 13.12 -5.90 31.39
C HIS A 92 11.97 -6.12 30.39
N LYS A 93 10.71 -5.99 30.83
CA LYS A 93 9.54 -6.15 29.94
C LYS A 93 9.53 -5.10 28.83
N ALA A 94 9.91 -3.86 29.13
CA ALA A 94 9.98 -2.78 28.14
C ALA A 94 11.12 -3.03 27.14
N ILE A 95 12.28 -3.51 27.61
CA ILE A 95 13.43 -3.88 26.76
C ILE A 95 13.04 -4.98 25.77
N ASP A 96 12.35 -6.03 26.23
CA ASP A 96 11.91 -7.12 25.36
C ASP A 96 10.93 -6.64 24.28
N ARG A 97 9.95 -5.80 24.65
CA ARG A 97 8.99 -5.22 23.71
C ARG A 97 9.65 -4.27 22.72
N TRP A 98 10.59 -3.45 23.18
CA TRP A 98 11.37 -2.57 22.34
C TRP A 98 12.16 -3.34 21.29
N LYS A 99 12.83 -4.43 21.70
CA LYS A 99 13.57 -5.32 20.80
C LYS A 99 12.64 -5.92 19.73
N GLN A 100 11.47 -6.44 20.12
CA GLN A 100 10.49 -6.99 19.17
C GLN A 100 10.03 -5.97 18.12
N LEU A 101 9.81 -4.72 18.52
CA LEU A 101 9.43 -3.64 17.61
C LEU A 101 10.56 -3.26 16.65
N ILE A 102 11.81 -3.20 17.13
CA ILE A 102 13.00 -2.99 16.29
C ILE A 102 13.16 -4.13 15.28
N ASP A 103 13.05 -5.39 15.71
CA ASP A 103 13.16 -6.54 14.82
C ASP A 103 12.08 -6.51 13.73
N THR A 104 10.86 -6.12 14.10
CA THR A 104 9.75 -5.96 13.16
C THR A 104 10.02 -4.82 12.17
N LYS A 105 10.55 -3.67 12.64
CA LYS A 105 10.95 -2.55 11.79
C LYS A 105 12.03 -2.96 10.79
N HIS A 106 13.05 -3.69 11.23
CA HIS A 106 14.09 -4.21 10.34
C HIS A 106 13.54 -5.17 9.29
N LYS A 107 12.62 -6.07 9.67
CA LYS A 107 11.95 -6.96 8.72
C LYS A 107 11.18 -6.18 7.66
N LEU A 108 10.39 -5.17 8.05
CA LEU A 108 9.62 -4.36 7.10
C LEU A 108 10.53 -3.61 6.11
N LEU A 109 11.62 -3.02 6.59
CA LEU A 109 12.59 -2.32 5.74
C LEU A 109 13.30 -3.28 4.77
N ASN A 110 13.70 -4.47 5.24
CA ASN A 110 14.42 -5.43 4.42
C ASN A 110 13.50 -6.18 3.43
N SER A 111 12.26 -6.47 3.81
CA SER A 111 11.26 -7.02 2.89
C SER A 111 10.94 -6.05 1.76
N SER A 112 10.88 -4.74 2.04
CA SER A 112 10.73 -3.70 1.02
C SER A 112 11.86 -3.72 -0.02
N LEU A 113 13.10 -3.98 0.40
CA LEU A 113 14.26 -4.00 -0.50
C LEU A 113 14.27 -5.23 -1.41
N GLN A 114 13.94 -6.41 -0.86
CA GLN A 114 13.91 -7.66 -1.64
C GLN A 114 12.79 -7.66 -2.70
N ASP A 115 11.64 -7.05 -2.39
CA ASP A 115 10.53 -6.96 -3.34
C ASP A 115 10.85 -6.01 -4.52
N GLN A 116 11.65 -4.97 -4.31
CA GLN A 116 12.12 -4.12 -5.41
C GLN A 116 13.13 -4.81 -6.33
N ASP A 117 14.01 -5.65 -5.78
CA ASP A 117 14.97 -6.43 -6.58
C ASP A 117 14.26 -7.53 -7.40
N ASN A 118 13.24 -8.18 -6.84
CA ASN A 118 12.41 -9.14 -7.57
C ASN A 118 11.59 -8.47 -8.69
N GLN A 119 11.06 -7.26 -8.46
CA GLN A 119 10.36 -6.51 -9.51
C GLN A 119 11.29 -6.03 -10.63
N LYS A 120 12.53 -5.65 -10.33
CA LYS A 120 13.55 -5.32 -11.33
C LYS A 120 13.94 -6.52 -12.20
N GLN A 121 13.94 -7.73 -11.64
CA GLN A 121 14.22 -8.97 -12.39
C GLN A 121 13.06 -9.39 -13.31
N LEU A 122 11.81 -9.04 -12.97
CA LEU A 122 10.64 -9.25 -13.83
C LEU A 122 10.55 -8.25 -15.00
N THR A 123 11.30 -7.15 -14.95
CA THR A 123 11.52 -6.23 -16.08
C THR A 123 12.80 -6.59 -16.85
N LEU A 124 12.98 -7.87 -17.21
CA LEU A 124 13.88 -8.20 -18.31
C LEU A 124 13.18 -7.87 -19.63
N PRO A 125 13.89 -7.26 -20.61
CA PRO A 125 13.26 -6.66 -21.77
C PRO A 125 12.54 -7.72 -22.59
N VAL A 126 11.23 -7.54 -22.77
CA VAL A 126 10.51 -8.09 -23.92
C VAL A 126 11.32 -7.71 -25.14
N LYS A 127 11.89 -8.69 -25.84
CA LYS A 127 12.49 -8.48 -27.15
C LYS A 127 11.44 -7.77 -28.00
N VAL A 128 11.66 -6.49 -28.27
CA VAL A 128 10.99 -5.81 -29.37
C VAL A 128 11.55 -6.48 -30.61
N VAL A 129 10.81 -7.45 -31.14
CA VAL A 129 11.01 -7.89 -32.53
C VAL A 129 10.71 -6.64 -33.36
N SER A 130 11.74 -6.07 -33.97
CA SER A 130 11.58 -4.99 -34.92
C SER A 130 10.78 -5.51 -36.12
N GLU A 131 9.96 -4.65 -36.75
CA GLU A 131 9.11 -4.96 -37.92
C GLU A 131 9.87 -5.52 -39.14
N VAL A 132 11.20 -5.60 -39.10
CA VAL A 132 12.07 -6.02 -40.20
C VAL A 132 12.14 -7.55 -40.37
N GLU A 133 11.69 -8.35 -39.39
CA GLU A 133 11.72 -9.82 -39.49
C GLU A 133 10.45 -10.44 -40.11
N LEU A 134 9.44 -9.65 -40.49
CA LEU A 134 8.19 -10.16 -41.09
C LEU A 134 8.18 -10.22 -42.64
N GLU A 135 9.24 -9.82 -43.32
CA GLU A 135 9.30 -9.85 -44.80
C GLU A 135 10.02 -11.07 -45.40
N LYS A 136 10.26 -12.13 -44.62
CA LYS A 136 10.93 -13.36 -45.12
C LYS A 136 10.17 -14.66 -44.93
N ILE A 137 8.84 -14.63 -44.79
CA ILE A 137 7.99 -15.83 -44.89
C ILE A 137 6.90 -15.57 -45.92
#